data_AF-U2HAF0-F1
#
_entry.id   AF-U2HAF0-F1
#
_cell.length_a   1.000
_cell.length_b   1.000
_cell.length_c   1.000
_cell.angle_alpha   90.00
_cell.angle_beta   90.00
_cell.angle_gamma   90.00
#
_symmetry.space_group_name_H-M   'P 1'
#
loop_
_entity.id
_entity.type
_entity.pdbx_description
1 polymer ?
#
loop_
_entity_poly.entity_id
_entity_poly.type
_entity_poly.pdbx_seq_one_letter_code
_entity_poly.pdbx_strand_id
1 'polypeptide(L)'
;MNKYWYFILLLSLTSAACHEKGNNYQNETYVYNDGRDTIAVALSLMDNVFHGSYEKNSPGGVVVTGDISGNIKGDTLLGSLYYTPYKGRNKQRKAFALLKQNNDYIIGNGTGYIYMGIPYFSVETLTFDGQILKGTKK
;
A
#
# COMPACT_ATOMS: atom_id res chain seq x y z
N MET A 1 -2.53 0.40 64.80
CA MET A 1 -2.30 1.23 63.60
C MET A 1 -1.49 0.39 62.61
N ASN A 2 -2.11 -0.28 61.63
CA ASN A 2 -1.39 -0.99 60.53
C ASN A 2 -2.34 -1.61 59.48
N LYS A 3 -3.54 -1.03 59.25
CA LYS A 3 -4.57 -1.65 58.38
C LYS A 3 -4.68 -1.02 56.98
N TYR A 4 -4.02 0.11 56.73
CA TYR A 4 -4.10 0.84 55.46
C TYR A 4 -2.91 0.58 54.52
N TRP A 5 -1.88 -0.14 54.97
CA TRP A 5 -0.70 -0.46 54.16
C TRP A 5 -1.04 -1.35 52.96
N TYR A 6 -1.94 -2.32 53.13
CA TYR A 6 -2.36 -3.22 52.05
C TYR A 6 -3.22 -2.52 50.99
N PHE A 7 -3.91 -1.43 51.35
CA PHE A 7 -4.77 -0.69 50.42
C PHE A 7 -3.97 0.18 49.45
N ILE A 8 -2.78 0.64 49.85
CA ILE A 8 -1.89 1.45 49.00
C ILE A 8 -1.17 0.57 47.96
N LEU A 9 -0.85 -0.69 48.30
CA LEU A 9 -0.19 -1.62 47.39
C LEU A 9 -1.12 -2.15 46.28
N LEU A 10 -2.44 -2.19 46.53
CA LEU A 10 -3.42 -2.65 45.54
C LEU A 10 -3.75 -1.59 44.48
N LEU A 11 -3.59 -0.30 44.82
CA LEU A 11 -3.90 0.84 43.94
C LEU A 11 -2.79 1.13 42.91
N SER A 12 -1.58 0.60 43.12
CA SER A 12 -0.45 0.81 42.21
C SER A 12 -0.39 -0.18 41.04
N LEU A 13 -1.23 -1.23 41.01
CA LEU A 13 -1.22 -2.23 39.94
C LEU A 13 -2.14 -1.90 38.75
N THR A 14 -3.00 -0.87 38.83
CA THR A 14 -4.02 -0.60 37.80
C THR A 14 -3.62 0.46 36.75
N SER A 15 -2.43 1.05 36.83
CA SER A 15 -2.01 2.12 35.89
C SER A 15 -1.12 1.65 34.73
N ALA A 16 -0.88 0.34 34.57
CA ALA A 16 -0.01 -0.20 33.51
C ALA A 16 -0.75 -0.84 32.32
N ALA A 17 -2.01 -0.48 32.07
CA ALA A 17 -2.82 -1.10 31.01
C ALA A 17 -3.42 -0.07 30.04
N CYS A 18 -2.58 0.72 29.38
CA CYS A 18 -2.87 1.18 28.01
C CYS A 18 -1.56 1.65 27.37
N HIS A 19 -0.83 0.74 26.74
CA HIS A 19 0.20 1.12 25.79
C HIS A 19 -0.47 1.07 24.41
N GLU A 20 -0.96 2.22 23.94
CA GLU A 20 -1.32 2.34 22.53
C GLU A 20 -0.05 2.04 21.74
N LYS A 21 0.00 0.88 21.08
CA LYS A 21 0.96 0.67 20.00
C LYS A 21 0.61 1.73 18.95
N GLY A 22 1.35 2.84 18.94
CA GLY A 22 1.24 3.83 17.89
C GLY A 22 1.52 3.13 16.57
N ASN A 23 0.47 2.89 15.78
CA ASN A 23 0.62 2.35 14.44
C ASN A 23 1.48 3.34 13.66
N ASN A 24 2.67 2.91 13.25
CA ASN A 24 3.61 3.74 12.50
C ASN A 24 3.12 3.82 11.05
N TYR A 25 2.19 4.74 10.81
CA TYR A 25 1.70 5.04 9.47
C TYR A 25 2.79 5.77 8.69
N GLN A 26 3.38 5.08 7.71
CA GLN A 26 4.31 5.72 6.78
C GLN A 26 3.55 6.09 5.52
N ASN A 27 3.43 7.40 5.27
CA ASN A 27 2.78 7.94 4.09
C ASN A 27 3.83 8.47 3.12
N GLU A 28 3.87 7.88 1.92
CA GLU A 28 4.91 8.13 0.93
C GLU A 28 4.29 8.30 -0.46
N THR A 29 4.84 9.20 -1.27
CA THR A 29 4.37 9.43 -2.64
C THR A 29 5.49 9.12 -3.63
N TYR A 30 5.13 8.45 -4.71
CA TYR A 30 6.03 7.98 -5.74
C TYR A 30 5.51 8.36 -7.12
N VAL A 31 6.40 8.79 -8.00
CA VAL A 31 6.04 9.29 -9.34
C VAL A 31 6.96 8.71 -10.40
N TYR A 32 6.36 8.30 -11.51
CA TYR A 32 7.04 8.04 -12.77
C TYR A 32 6.55 9.04 -13.83
N ASN A 33 7.46 9.53 -14.66
CA ASN A 33 7.17 10.44 -15.77
C ASN A 33 8.17 10.18 -16.91
N ASP A 34 7.69 9.89 -18.11
CA ASP A 34 8.51 9.70 -19.32
C ASP A 34 8.34 10.83 -20.37
N GLY A 35 7.69 11.92 -19.98
CA GLY A 35 7.32 13.05 -20.84
C GLY A 35 5.99 12.89 -21.57
N ARG A 36 5.39 11.69 -21.56
CA ARG A 36 4.10 11.39 -22.20
C ARG A 36 3.07 10.87 -21.19
N ASP A 37 3.46 9.85 -20.45
CA ASP A 37 2.69 9.20 -19.41
C ASP A 37 3.25 9.58 -18.04
N THR A 38 2.35 9.85 -17.09
CA THR A 38 2.68 10.05 -15.68
C THR A 38 1.94 9.02 -14.84
N ILE A 39 2.65 8.38 -13.91
CA ILE A 39 2.04 7.50 -12.91
C ILE A 39 2.37 8.07 -11.54
N ALA A 40 1.35 8.34 -10.73
CA ALA A 40 1.49 8.75 -9.34
C ALA A 40 0.87 7.69 -8.43
N VAL A 41 1.61 7.32 -7.39
CA VAL A 41 1.20 6.34 -6.38
C VAL A 41 1.44 6.95 -5.00
N ALA A 42 0.37 7.08 -4.21
CA ALA A 42 0.48 7.44 -2.80
C ALA A 42 0.23 6.19 -1.96
N LEU A 43 1.18 5.85 -1.09
CA LEU A 43 1.15 4.67 -0.23
C LEU A 43 1.00 5.08 1.23
N SER A 44 0.19 4.32 1.94
CA SER A 44 0.12 4.27 3.39
C SER A 44 0.49 2.85 3.81
N LEU A 45 1.63 2.72 4.49
CA LEU A 45 2.15 1.45 4.97
C LEU A 45 1.81 1.29 6.45
N MET A 46 1.29 0.12 6.83
CA MET A 46 0.97 -0.22 8.22
C MET A 46 1.27 -1.70 8.46
N ASP A 47 2.27 -1.99 9.29
CA ASP A 47 2.73 -3.34 9.61
C ASP A 47 2.97 -4.20 8.35
N ASN A 48 2.05 -5.12 8.06
CA ASN A 48 2.14 -6.06 6.93
C ASN A 48 1.14 -5.76 5.81
N VAL A 49 0.47 -4.61 5.85
CA VAL A 49 -0.52 -4.19 4.85
C VAL A 49 -0.19 -2.83 4.27
N PHE A 50 -0.66 -2.59 3.05
CA PHE A 50 -0.60 -1.27 2.43
C PHE A 50 -1.96 -0.89 1.85
N HIS A 51 -2.23 0.41 1.87
CA HIS A 51 -3.34 1.04 1.17
C HIS A 51 -2.84 2.27 0.43
N GLY A 52 -3.55 2.73 -0.58
CA GLY A 52 -3.09 3.88 -1.34
C GLY A 52 -3.97 4.27 -2.50
N SER A 53 -3.54 5.31 -3.21
CA SER A 53 -4.14 5.74 -4.46
C SER A 53 -3.18 5.55 -5.63
N TYR A 54 -3.76 5.32 -6.80
CA TYR A 54 -3.10 5.20 -8.08
C TYR A 54 -3.73 6.17 -9.06
N GLU A 55 -2.90 6.92 -9.76
CA GLU A 55 -3.31 7.78 -10.85
C GLU A 55 -2.35 7.59 -12.03
N LYS A 56 -2.91 7.32 -13.21
CA LYS A 56 -2.20 7.34 -14.47
C LYS A 56 -2.78 8.42 -15.37
N ASN A 57 -1.94 9.33 -15.81
CA ASN A 57 -2.24 10.32 -16.83
C ASN A 57 -1.53 9.93 -18.13
N SER A 58 -2.27 9.97 -19.23
CA SER A 58 -1.79 9.69 -20.58
C SER A 58 -2.22 10.80 -21.56
N PRO A 59 -1.56 10.93 -22.71
CA PRO A 59 -1.90 11.95 -23.70
C PRO A 59 -3.36 11.86 -24.16
N GLY A 60 -3.95 13.01 -24.50
CA GLY A 60 -5.34 13.08 -24.96
C GLY A 60 -6.38 13.11 -23.83
N GLY A 61 -5.98 13.51 -22.61
CA GLY A 61 -6.89 13.60 -21.46
C GLY A 61 -7.34 12.24 -20.93
N VAL A 62 -6.52 11.21 -21.16
CA VAL A 62 -6.78 9.85 -20.69
C VAL A 62 -6.29 9.75 -19.24
N VAL A 63 -7.23 9.72 -18.30
CA VAL A 63 -6.93 9.61 -16.86
C VAL A 63 -7.53 8.32 -16.33
N VAL A 64 -6.73 7.56 -15.59
CA VAL A 64 -7.14 6.35 -14.87
C VAL A 64 -6.80 6.53 -13.41
N THR A 65 -7.82 6.56 -12.56
CA THR A 65 -7.67 6.63 -11.10
C THR A 65 -8.18 5.36 -10.44
N GLY A 66 -7.60 5.03 -9.29
CA GLY A 66 -8.04 3.89 -8.51
C GLY A 66 -7.38 3.80 -7.15
N ASP A 67 -7.85 2.83 -6.38
CA ASP A 67 -7.36 2.52 -5.04
C ASP A 67 -6.51 1.25 -5.10
N ILE A 68 -5.36 1.27 -4.42
CA ILE A 68 -4.49 0.11 -4.27
C ILE A 68 -4.52 -0.39 -2.83
N SER A 69 -4.51 -1.71 -2.68
CA SER A 69 -4.39 -2.33 -1.36
C SER A 69 -3.87 -3.76 -1.44
N GLY A 70 -3.21 -4.20 -0.38
CA GLY A 70 -2.68 -5.55 -0.30
C GLY A 70 -1.77 -5.78 0.89
N ASN A 71 -0.91 -6.78 0.77
CA ASN A 71 0.02 -7.20 1.82
C ASN A 71 1.47 -6.87 1.43
N ILE A 72 2.29 -6.63 2.45
CA ILE A 72 3.73 -6.45 2.34
C ILE A 72 4.39 -7.81 2.63
N LYS A 73 5.28 -8.25 1.74
CA LYS A 73 6.09 -9.47 1.86
C LYS A 73 7.55 -9.12 1.61
N GLY A 74 8.29 -8.84 2.68
CA GLY A 74 9.65 -8.29 2.58
C GLY A 74 9.62 -6.97 1.82
N ASP A 75 10.40 -6.87 0.75
CA ASP A 75 10.45 -5.67 -0.10
C ASP A 75 9.32 -5.61 -1.14
N THR A 76 8.44 -6.61 -1.21
CA THR A 76 7.38 -6.68 -2.22
C THR A 76 6.02 -6.34 -1.65
N LEU A 77 5.33 -5.39 -2.27
CA LEU A 77 3.92 -5.09 -2.03
C LEU A 77 3.11 -5.87 -3.05
N LEU A 78 2.25 -6.79 -2.59
CA LEU A 78 1.39 -7.61 -3.43
C LEU A 78 -0.08 -7.34 -3.11
N GLY A 79 -0.85 -6.95 -4.12
CA GLY A 79 -2.22 -6.57 -3.92
C GLY A 79 -3.02 -6.42 -5.20
N SER A 80 -3.99 -5.52 -5.14
CA SER A 80 -4.88 -5.23 -6.25
C SER A 80 -5.08 -3.74 -6.45
N LEU A 81 -5.32 -3.36 -7.70
CA LEU A 81 -5.75 -2.03 -8.11
C LEU A 81 -7.23 -2.10 -8.49
N TYR A 82 -8.05 -1.33 -7.77
CA TYR A 82 -9.47 -1.13 -8.07
C TYR A 82 -9.66 0.23 -8.73
N TYR A 83 -9.89 0.25 -10.04
CA TYR A 83 -9.79 1.46 -10.85
C TYR A 83 -11.00 1.64 -11.76
N THR A 84 -11.19 2.88 -12.23
CA THR A 84 -12.15 3.19 -13.29
C THR A 84 -11.39 3.23 -14.63
N PRO A 85 -11.66 2.31 -15.57
CA PRO A 85 -11.05 2.36 -16.89
C PRO A 85 -11.44 3.64 -17.63
N TYR A 86 -10.57 4.13 -18.50
CA TYR A 86 -10.90 5.27 -19.35
C TYR A 86 -12.15 4.98 -20.21
N LYS A 87 -13.15 5.86 -20.14
CA LYS A 87 -14.50 5.69 -20.74
C LYS A 87 -15.27 4.44 -20.26
N GLY A 88 -14.78 3.76 -19.23
CA GLY A 88 -15.47 2.64 -18.59
C GLY A 88 -16.57 3.14 -17.66
N ARG A 89 -17.72 2.47 -17.67
CA ARG A 89 -18.82 2.75 -16.73
C ARG A 89 -18.64 2.06 -15.38
N ASN A 90 -18.01 0.89 -15.38
CA ASN A 90 -17.86 0.07 -14.19
C ASN A 90 -16.40 0.06 -13.73
N LYS A 91 -16.20 0.11 -12.41
CA LYS A 91 -14.88 -0.11 -11.83
C LYS A 91 -14.44 -1.56 -12.08
N GLN A 92 -13.14 -1.72 -12.32
CA GLN A 92 -12.49 -3.00 -12.55
C GLN A 92 -11.45 -3.25 -11.46
N ARG A 93 -11.10 -4.51 -11.25
CA ARG A 93 -10.03 -4.90 -10.33
C ARG A 93 -8.98 -5.74 -11.07
N LYS A 94 -7.71 -5.42 -10.87
CA LYS A 94 -6.59 -6.19 -11.42
C LYS A 94 -5.48 -6.41 -10.39
N ALA A 95 -4.61 -7.38 -10.63
CA ALA A 95 -3.43 -7.61 -9.81
C ALA A 95 -2.49 -6.40 -9.87
N PHE A 96 -1.85 -6.10 -8.75
CA PHE A 96 -0.92 -4.98 -8.63
C PHE A 96 0.23 -5.38 -7.72
N ALA A 97 1.45 -5.04 -8.10
CA ALA A 97 2.63 -5.34 -7.33
C ALA A 97 3.65 -4.20 -7.45
N LEU A 98 4.37 -3.94 -6.36
CA LEU A 98 5.52 -3.05 -6.34
C LEU A 98 6.68 -3.77 -5.66
N LEU A 99 7.89 -3.62 -6.18
CA LEU A 99 9.12 -4.04 -5.52
C LEU A 99 9.88 -2.81 -5.03
N LYS A 100 10.14 -2.75 -3.72
CA LYS A 100 10.95 -1.70 -3.12
C LYS A 100 12.39 -1.88 -3.56
N GLN A 101 12.98 -0.81 -4.10
CA GLN A 101 14.40 -0.76 -4.42
C GLN A 101 14.94 0.59 -3.95
N ASN A 102 15.69 0.57 -2.84
CA ASN A 102 16.16 1.78 -2.17
C ASN A 102 14.99 2.70 -1.76
N ASN A 103 14.93 3.91 -2.34
CA ASN A 103 13.90 4.91 -2.11
C ASN A 103 12.87 4.98 -3.25
N ASP A 104 12.83 3.95 -4.09
CA ASP A 104 11.99 3.85 -5.27
C ASP A 104 11.19 2.54 -5.25
N TYR A 105 10.18 2.46 -6.12
CA TYR A 105 9.44 1.23 -6.37
C TYR A 105 9.47 0.88 -7.86
N ILE A 106 9.59 -0.41 -8.19
CA ILE A 106 9.39 -0.91 -9.55
C ILE A 106 7.99 -1.50 -9.66
N ILE A 107 7.20 -1.10 -10.66
CA ILE A 107 5.91 -1.72 -10.94
C ILE A 107 6.12 -3.15 -11.46
N GLY A 108 5.41 -4.10 -10.84
CA GLY A 108 5.41 -5.48 -11.28
C GLY A 108 4.56 -5.69 -12.54
N ASN A 109 5.07 -6.52 -13.44
CA ASN A 109 4.38 -6.98 -14.64
C ASN A 109 4.19 -8.50 -14.59
N GLY A 110 3.14 -8.99 -15.22
CA GLY A 110 2.89 -10.44 -15.28
C GLY A 110 1.46 -10.76 -15.68
N THR A 111 1.18 -12.05 -15.82
CA THR A 111 -0.17 -12.52 -16.11
C THR A 111 -1.01 -12.46 -14.85
N GLY A 112 -2.06 -11.64 -14.85
CA GLY A 112 -3.01 -11.52 -13.75
C GLY A 112 -4.18 -12.49 -13.88
N TYR A 113 -4.53 -13.15 -12.79
CA TYR A 113 -5.72 -14.00 -12.65
C TYR A 113 -6.64 -13.47 -11.56
N ILE A 114 -7.90 -13.89 -11.59
CA ILE A 114 -8.87 -13.62 -10.52
C ILE A 114 -9.38 -14.96 -10.02
N TYR A 115 -9.11 -15.27 -8.75
CA TYR A 115 -9.66 -16.44 -8.07
C TYR A 115 -10.57 -15.98 -6.95
N MET A 116 -11.84 -16.40 -6.97
CA MET A 116 -12.86 -16.00 -5.99
C MET A 116 -12.93 -14.48 -5.75
N GLY A 117 -12.79 -13.68 -6.82
CA GLY A 117 -12.83 -12.21 -6.74
C GLY A 117 -11.54 -11.54 -6.25
N ILE A 118 -10.48 -12.30 -5.98
CA ILE A 118 -9.17 -11.80 -5.55
C ILE A 118 -8.21 -11.85 -6.74
N PRO A 119 -7.73 -10.69 -7.24
CA PRO A 119 -6.71 -10.66 -8.29
C PRO A 119 -5.32 -10.99 -7.74
N TYR A 120 -4.53 -11.73 -8.51
CA TYR A 120 -3.13 -12.06 -8.20
C TYR A 120 -2.33 -12.28 -9.49
N PHE A 121 -1.01 -12.12 -9.42
CA PHE A 121 -0.12 -12.49 -10.52
C PHE A 121 0.22 -13.98 -10.48
N SER A 122 0.34 -14.61 -11.64
CA SER A 122 0.97 -15.92 -11.75
C SER A 122 2.41 -15.84 -11.27
N VAL A 123 2.79 -16.74 -10.36
CA VAL A 123 4.13 -16.77 -9.75
C VAL A 123 5.22 -16.88 -10.82
N GLU A 124 4.98 -17.67 -11.87
CA GLU A 124 5.95 -17.91 -12.95
C GLU A 124 6.17 -16.70 -13.87
N THR A 125 5.25 -15.72 -13.85
CA THR A 125 5.26 -14.61 -14.80
C THR A 125 5.49 -13.25 -14.16
N LEU A 126 5.49 -13.16 -12.83
CA LEU A 126 5.68 -11.89 -12.13
C LEU A 126 7.15 -11.46 -12.26
N THR A 127 7.37 -10.37 -12.98
CA THR A 127 8.67 -9.69 -13.12
C THR A 127 8.58 -8.26 -12.60
N PHE A 128 9.74 -7.68 -12.26
CA PHE A 128 9.87 -6.29 -11.84
C PHE A 128 10.74 -5.53 -12.83
N ASP A 129 10.25 -5.41 -14.06
CA ASP A 129 10.85 -4.71 -15.19
C ASP A 129 10.00 -3.52 -15.66
N GLY A 130 8.94 -3.18 -14.92
CA GLY A 130 8.03 -2.10 -15.24
C GLY A 130 8.56 -0.71 -14.91
N GLN A 131 7.65 0.26 -14.85
CA GLN A 131 8.02 1.64 -14.58
C GLN A 131 8.63 1.79 -13.18
N ILE A 132 9.71 2.56 -13.09
CA ILE A 132 10.36 2.90 -11.82
C ILE A 132 9.71 4.16 -11.28
N LEU A 133 8.96 4.02 -10.19
CA LEU A 133 8.36 5.10 -9.44
C LEU A 133 9.41 5.70 -8.49
N LYS A 134 9.76 6.98 -8.71
CA LYS A 134 10.73 7.71 -7.90
C LYS A 134 10.06 8.28 -6.66
N GLY A 135 10.65 8.04 -5.49
CA GLY A 135 10.15 8.62 -4.24
C GLY A 135 10.30 10.14 -4.24
N THR A 136 9.21 10.87 -4.02
CA THR A 136 9.27 12.31 -3.83
C THR A 136 9.62 12.60 -2.38
N LYS A 137 10.80 13.19 -2.12
CA LYS A 137 11.11 13.74 -0.80
C LYS A 137 10.17 14.92 -0.54
N LYS A 138 9.44 14.88 0.58
CA LYS A 138 8.80 16.07 1.14
C LYS A 138 9.86 17.01 1.70
#